data_AF-A0A7L5EGU1-F1
#
_entry.id   AF-A0A7L5EGU1-F1
#
_cell.length_a   1.000
_cell.length_b   1.000
_cell.length_c   1.000
_cell.angle_alpha   90.00
_cell.angle_beta   90.00
_cell.angle_gamma   90.00
#
_symmetry.space_group_name_H-M   'P 1'
#
loop_
_entity.id
_entity.type
_entity.pdbx_description
1 polymer ?
#
loop_
_entity_poly.entity_id
_entity_poly.type
_entity_poly.pdbx_seq_one_letter_code
_entity_poly.pdbx_strand_id
1 'polypeptide(L)'
;MELADEVDELLQEGLIQRFEYTHELAWKVMKDYAEYQGYTDIRGSHDAIRKALQIGLIEDKRWMETIEDRNLTSHNYDDDVASEIYENIVLVYYPLFCRFEERMLCISENGTR
;
A
#
# COMPACT_ATOMS: atom_id res chain seq x y z
N MET A 1 21.87 -6.66 -25.46
CA MET A 1 21.52 -7.63 -24.41
C MET A 1 21.69 -6.93 -23.07
N GLU A 2 22.87 -6.40 -22.75
CA GLU A 2 23.11 -5.57 -21.55
C GLU A 2 22.13 -4.38 -21.37
N LEU A 3 21.84 -3.62 -22.44
CA LEU A 3 20.86 -2.52 -22.39
C LEU A 3 19.41 -2.96 -22.09
N ALA A 4 19.05 -4.21 -22.34
CA ALA A 4 17.70 -4.69 -22.05
C ALA A 4 17.56 -5.06 -20.56
N ASP A 5 18.62 -5.63 -19.99
CA ASP A 5 18.67 -6.01 -18.58
C ASP A 5 18.72 -4.75 -17.69
N GLU A 6 19.53 -3.74 -18.03
CA GLU A 6 19.56 -2.44 -17.33
C GLU A 6 18.20 -1.72 -17.35
N VAL A 7 17.44 -1.85 -18.45
CA VAL A 7 16.09 -1.27 -18.54
C VAL A 7 15.11 -2.02 -17.66
N ASP A 8 15.23 -3.34 -17.54
CA ASP A 8 14.36 -4.14 -16.68
C ASP A 8 14.61 -3.82 -15.20
N GLU A 9 15.86 -3.74 -14.77
CA GLU A 9 16.25 -3.32 -13.41
C GLU A 9 15.70 -1.92 -13.07
N LEU A 10 15.82 -0.96 -13.98
CA LEU A 10 15.29 0.39 -13.77
C LEU A 10 13.75 0.40 -13.65
N LEU A 11 13.06 -0.42 -14.44
CA LEU A 11 11.59 -0.54 -14.38
C LEU A 11 11.14 -1.16 -13.05
N GLN A 12 11.88 -2.18 -12.61
CA GLN A 12 11.71 -2.87 -11.34
C GLN A 12 11.90 -1.92 -10.15
N GLU A 13 13.01 -1.18 -10.08
CA GLU A 13 13.24 -0.14 -9.07
C GLU A 13 12.12 0.91 -9.08
N GLY A 14 11.72 1.36 -10.27
CA GLY A 14 10.63 2.30 -10.43
C GLY A 14 9.30 1.77 -9.89
N LEU A 15 9.01 0.48 -10.07
CA LEU A 15 7.79 -0.16 -9.56
C LEU A 15 7.81 -0.24 -8.02
N ILE A 16 8.93 -0.65 -7.42
CA ILE A 16 9.11 -0.68 -5.96
C ILE A 16 8.93 0.72 -5.39
N GLN A 17 9.60 1.73 -5.95
CA GLN A 17 9.49 3.09 -5.43
C GLN A 17 8.05 3.60 -5.46
N ARG A 18 7.30 3.26 -6.53
CA ARG A 18 5.86 3.57 -6.65
C ARG A 18 5.03 2.88 -5.60
N PHE A 19 5.30 1.62 -5.32
CA PHE A 19 4.65 0.89 -4.24
C PHE A 19 4.92 1.53 -2.88
N GLU A 20 6.18 1.84 -2.56
CA GLU A 20 6.57 2.38 -1.26
C GLU A 20 5.86 3.71 -0.93
N TYR A 21 5.91 4.69 -1.84
CA TYR A 21 5.26 5.97 -1.57
C TYR A 21 3.74 5.86 -1.61
N THR A 22 3.17 4.96 -2.42
CA THR A 22 1.72 4.75 -2.48
C THR A 22 1.22 4.11 -1.18
N HIS A 23 1.94 3.11 -0.67
CA HIS A 23 1.66 2.54 0.65
C HIS A 23 1.73 3.62 1.73
N GLU A 24 2.78 4.44 1.74
CA GLU A 24 2.99 5.50 2.72
C GLU A 24 1.83 6.51 2.74
N LEU A 25 1.34 6.91 1.56
CA LEU A 25 0.19 7.80 1.42
C LEU A 25 -1.10 7.11 1.85
N ALA A 26 -1.33 5.86 1.44
CA ALA A 26 -2.56 5.13 1.74
C ALA A 26 -2.77 4.98 3.26
N TRP A 27 -1.75 4.56 4.01
CA TRP A 27 -1.91 4.38 5.47
C TRP A 27 -2.07 5.72 6.20
N LYS A 28 -1.50 6.81 5.68
CA LYS A 28 -1.73 8.18 6.20
C LYS A 28 -3.17 8.61 5.99
N VAL A 29 -3.74 8.38 4.81
CA VAL A 29 -5.17 8.65 4.55
C VAL A 29 -6.07 7.82 5.45
N MET A 30 -5.76 6.54 5.67
CA MET A 30 -6.49 5.69 6.62
C MET A 30 -6.43 6.25 8.05
N LYS A 31 -5.25 6.71 8.48
CA LYS A 31 -5.06 7.36 9.77
C LYS A 31 -5.91 8.63 9.87
N ASP A 32 -5.80 9.54 8.92
CA ASP A 32 -6.52 10.81 8.91
C ASP A 32 -8.04 10.58 8.94
N TYR A 33 -8.53 9.59 8.18
CA TYR A 33 -9.93 9.21 8.21
C TYR A 33 -10.36 8.66 9.58
N ALA A 34 -9.56 7.80 10.20
CA ALA A 34 -9.88 7.26 11.50
C ALA A 34 -9.83 8.33 12.61
N GLU A 35 -8.89 9.28 12.54
CA GLU A 35 -8.84 10.45 13.43
C GLU A 35 -10.08 11.33 13.25
N TYR A 36 -10.52 11.54 12.00
CA TYR A 36 -11.77 12.23 11.69
C TYR A 36 -13.01 11.52 12.28
N GLN A 37 -13.00 10.18 12.34
CA GLN A 37 -14.03 9.38 13.01
C GLN A 37 -13.89 9.35 14.55
N GLY A 38 -12.89 10.04 15.13
CA GLY A 38 -12.68 10.15 16.58
C GLY A 38 -11.71 9.13 17.18
N TYR A 39 -10.99 8.36 16.37
CA TYR A 39 -9.97 7.42 16.85
C TYR A 39 -8.58 8.08 16.88
N THR A 40 -8.04 8.34 18.08
CA THR A 40 -6.80 9.13 18.24
C THR A 40 -5.54 8.31 18.53
N ASP A 41 -5.66 6.99 18.74
CA ASP A 41 -4.54 6.12 19.12
C ASP A 41 -3.89 5.40 17.91
N ILE A 42 -3.61 6.13 16.82
CA ILE A 42 -2.97 5.58 15.62
C ILE A 42 -1.54 6.11 15.47
N ARG A 43 -0.55 5.24 15.66
CA ARG A 43 0.87 5.64 15.72
C ARG A 43 1.66 5.33 14.45
N GLY A 44 1.17 4.48 13.57
CA GLY A 44 1.83 4.13 12.31
C GLY A 44 0.99 3.25 11.40
N SER A 45 1.59 2.79 10.30
CA SER A 45 0.91 2.02 9.24
C SER A 45 0.18 0.78 9.75
N HIS A 46 0.81 0.03 10.66
CA HIS A 46 0.24 -1.16 11.26
C HIS A 46 -1.03 -0.88 12.10
N ASP A 47 -1.06 0.23 12.85
CA ASP A 47 -2.24 0.62 13.62
C ASP A 47 -3.34 1.16 12.70
N ALA A 48 -2.95 1.94 11.69
CA ALA A 48 -3.86 2.53 10.72
C ALA A 48 -4.59 1.45 9.91
N ILE A 49 -3.85 0.49 9.36
CA ILE A 49 -4.42 -0.61 8.57
C ILE A 49 -5.31 -1.51 9.44
N ARG A 50 -4.84 -1.87 10.65
CA ARG A 50 -5.67 -2.64 11.60
C ARG A 50 -6.98 -1.91 11.91
N LYS A 51 -6.91 -0.61 12.16
CA LYS A 51 -8.11 0.20 12.45
C LYS A 51 -9.03 0.27 11.23
N ALA A 52 -8.47 0.49 10.04
CA ALA A 52 -9.22 0.55 8.80
C ALA A 52 -9.97 -0.77 8.50
N LEU A 53 -9.36 -1.93 8.79
CA LEU A 53 -10.03 -3.23 8.76
C LEU A 53 -11.14 -3.33 9.82
N GLN A 54 -10.87 -2.89 11.05
CA GLN A 54 -11.83 -2.97 12.15
C GLN A 54 -13.10 -2.15 11.90
N ILE A 55 -12.97 -0.95 11.29
CA ILE A 55 -14.09 -0.05 11.02
C ILE A 55 -14.75 -0.31 9.65
N GLY A 56 -14.30 -1.31 8.89
CA GLY A 56 -14.81 -1.62 7.56
C GLY A 56 -14.52 -0.55 6.51
N LEU A 57 -13.42 0.20 6.68
CA LEU A 57 -12.92 1.10 5.63
C LEU A 57 -12.27 0.30 4.50
N ILE A 58 -11.58 -0.78 4.85
CA ILE A 58 -11.04 -1.80 3.95
C ILE A 58 -11.44 -3.19 4.48
N GLU A 59 -11.46 -4.19 3.61
CA GLU A 59 -11.96 -5.55 3.96
C GLU A 59 -10.90 -6.64 3.82
N ASP A 60 -9.94 -6.46 2.91
CA ASP A 60 -8.97 -7.49 2.55
C ASP A 60 -7.78 -7.48 3.53
N LYS A 61 -7.53 -8.63 4.18
CA LYS A 61 -6.46 -8.74 5.19
C LYS A 61 -5.06 -8.66 4.61
N ARG A 62 -4.90 -8.86 3.29
CA ARG A 62 -3.62 -8.75 2.58
C ARG A 62 -3.01 -7.34 2.64
N TRP A 63 -3.78 -6.33 3.06
CA TRP A 63 -3.24 -5.04 3.47
C TRP A 63 -2.18 -5.14 4.58
N MET A 64 -2.23 -6.16 5.43
CA MET A 64 -1.18 -6.36 6.45
C MET A 64 0.13 -6.84 5.80
N GLU A 65 0.06 -7.64 4.74
CA GLU A 65 1.22 -8.16 3.99
C GLU A 65 1.97 -7.02 3.29
N THR A 66 1.27 -5.94 2.89
CA THR A 66 1.94 -4.75 2.30
C THR A 66 2.97 -4.13 3.24
N ILE A 67 2.78 -4.24 4.56
CA ILE A 67 3.72 -3.70 5.55
C ILE A 67 5.00 -4.53 5.56
N GLU A 68 4.85 -5.85 5.52
CA GLU A 68 5.95 -6.81 5.55
C GLU A 68 6.79 -6.66 4.28
N ASP A 69 6.15 -6.70 3.11
CA ASP A 69 6.82 -6.56 1.81
C ASP A 69 7.51 -5.21 1.64
N ARG A 70 6.90 -4.11 2.11
CA ARG A 70 7.55 -2.79 2.11
C ARG A 70 8.80 -2.78 2.98
N ASN A 71 8.80 -3.46 4.13
CA ASN A 71 10.01 -3.49 4.95
C ASN A 71 11.14 -4.29 4.27
N LEU A 72 10.78 -5.27 3.43
CA LEU A 72 11.72 -6.06 2.64
C LEU A 72 12.30 -5.28 1.45
N THR A 73 11.52 -4.41 0.79
CA THR A 73 12.01 -3.61 -0.37
C THR A 73 13.20 -2.71 -0.01
N SER A 74 13.34 -2.30 1.25
CA SER A 74 14.44 -1.44 1.68
C SER A 74 15.72 -2.18 2.12
N HIS A 75 15.71 -3.51 2.26
CA HIS A 75 16.78 -4.23 2.98
C HIS A 75 17.42 -5.41 2.24
N ASN A 76 16.80 -6.00 1.21
CA ASN A 76 17.29 -7.25 0.61
C ASN A 76 17.24 -7.23 -0.92
N TYR A 77 18.41 -7.31 -1.54
CA TYR A 77 18.59 -7.61 -2.96
C TYR A 77 18.84 -9.12 -3.09
N ASP A 78 17.79 -9.90 -2.86
CA ASP A 78 17.74 -11.32 -3.20
C ASP A 78 16.73 -11.45 -4.35
N ASP A 79 17.22 -11.83 -5.54
CA ASP A 79 16.45 -11.80 -6.80
C ASP A 79 15.13 -12.61 -6.69
N ASP A 80 15.13 -13.67 -5.90
CA ASP A 80 13.94 -14.50 -5.65
C ASP A 80 12.89 -13.72 -4.83
N VAL A 81 13.33 -12.98 -3.80
CA VAL A 81 12.46 -12.14 -2.95
C VAL A 81 11.93 -10.94 -3.73
N ALA A 82 12.77 -10.34 -4.57
CA ALA A 82 12.37 -9.22 -5.42
C ALA A 82 11.26 -9.66 -6.39
N SER A 83 11.42 -10.81 -7.04
CA SER A 83 10.43 -11.41 -7.95
C SER A 83 9.06 -11.60 -7.31
N GLU A 84 9.02 -12.17 -6.10
CA GLU A 84 7.78 -12.35 -5.35
C GLU A 84 7.10 -11.01 -5.01
N ILE A 85 7.88 -10.02 -4.55
CA ILE A 85 7.36 -8.69 -4.24
C ILE A 85 6.80 -8.02 -5.51
N TYR A 86 7.44 -8.16 -6.67
CA TYR A 86 6.90 -7.61 -7.93
C TYR A 86 5.56 -8.22 -8.29
N GLU A 87 5.43 -9.55 -8.19
CA GLU A 87 4.16 -10.22 -8.43
C GLU A 87 3.08 -9.75 -7.45
N ASN A 88 3.42 -9.64 -6.16
CA ASN A 88 2.50 -9.13 -5.14
C ASN A 88 2.08 -7.68 -5.41
N ILE A 89 3.00 -6.79 -5.80
CA ILE A 89 2.69 -5.40 -6.13
C ILE A 89 1.65 -5.34 -7.26
N VAL A 90 1.85 -6.10 -8.33
CA VAL A 90 1.00 -6.03 -9.53
C VAL A 90 -0.34 -6.75 -9.33
N LEU A 91 -0.31 -7.97 -8.77
CA LEU A 91 -1.45 -8.86 -8.72
C LEU A 91 -2.31 -8.68 -7.47
N VAL A 92 -1.72 -8.17 -6.38
CA VAL A 92 -2.39 -8.04 -5.08
C VAL A 92 -2.51 -6.58 -4.66
N TYR A 93 -1.39 -5.85 -4.54
CA TYR A 93 -1.37 -4.55 -3.88
C TYR A 93 -1.96 -3.43 -4.74
N TYR A 94 -1.66 -3.40 -6.04
CA TYR A 94 -2.27 -2.44 -6.95
C TYR A 94 -3.81 -2.52 -6.93
N PRO A 95 -4.45 -3.69 -7.09
CA PRO A 95 -5.90 -3.82 -6.91
C PRO A 95 -6.42 -3.39 -5.54
N LEU A 96 -5.64 -3.59 -4.45
CA LEU A 96 -6.03 -3.11 -3.12
C LEU A 96 -6.07 -1.58 -3.05
N PHE A 97 -5.05 -0.91 -3.61
CA PHE A 97 -5.00 0.56 -3.66
C PHE A 97 -6.15 1.14 -4.47
N CYS A 98 -6.47 0.56 -5.64
CA CYS A 98 -7.60 1.02 -6.45
C CYS A 98 -8.94 0.90 -5.69
N ARG A 99 -9.19 -0.23 -5.03
CA ARG A 99 -10.42 -0.40 -4.22
C ARG A 99 -10.50 0.60 -3.07
N PHE A 100 -9.36 0.90 -2.44
CA PHE A 100 -9.32 1.89 -1.36
C PHE A 100 -9.55 3.32 -1.88
N GLU A 101 -8.96 3.68 -3.02
CA GLU A 101 -9.22 4.96 -3.69
C GLU A 101 -10.71 5.13 -4.00
N GLU A 102 -11.33 4.14 -4.67
CA GLU A 102 -12.76 4.14 -4.98
C GLU A 102 -13.62 4.33 -3.71
N ARG A 103 -13.26 3.62 -2.63
CA ARG A 103 -13.96 3.73 -1.35
C ARG A 103 -13.85 5.14 -0.77
N MET A 104 -12.66 5.73 -0.76
CA MET A 104 -12.43 7.09 -0.24
C MET A 104 -13.14 8.16 -1.07
N LEU A 105 -13.11 8.04 -2.40
CA LEU A 105 -13.84 8.93 -3.30
C LEU A 105 -15.35 8.89 -3.01
N CYS A 106 -15.93 7.70 -2.92
CA CYS A 106 -17.34 7.52 -2.57
C CYS A 106 -17.69 8.14 -1.20
N ILE A 107 -16.82 8.01 -0.20
CA ILE A 107 -17.04 8.65 1.11
C ILE A 107 -17.01 10.18 1.00
N SER A 108 -16.07 10.73 0.24
CA SER A 108 -15.91 12.19 0.08
C SER A 108 -17.13 12.85 -0.59
N GLU A 109 -17.71 12.19 -1.59
CA GLU A 109 -18.90 12.65 -2.29
C GLU A 109 -20.15 12.63 -1.40
N ASN A 110 -20.25 11.63 -0.52
CA ASN A 110 -21.37 11.48 0.41
C ASN A 110 -21.28 12.39 1.64
N GLY A 111 -20.08 12.78 2.06
CA GLY A 111 -19.84 13.69 3.20
C GLY A 111 -19.99 15.18 2.89
N THR A 112 -20.24 15.55 1.63
CA THR A 112 -20.42 16.95 1.17
C THR A 112 -21.91 17.37 1.11
N ARG A 113 -22.82 16.58 1.70
CA ARG A 113 -24.24 16.91 1.89
C ARG A 113 -24.57 17.00 3.38
#